data_AF-A0AAV2EPB3-F1
#
_entry.id   AF-A0AAV2EPB3-F1
#
_cell.length_a   1.000
_cell.length_b   1.000
_cell.length_c   1.000
_cell.angle_alpha   90.00
_cell.angle_beta   90.00
_cell.angle_gamma   90.00
#
_symmetry.space_group_name_H-M   'P 1'
#
loop_
_entity.id
_entity.type
_entity.pdbx_description
1 polymer ?
#
loop_
_entity_poly.entity_id
_entity_poly.type
_entity_poly.pdbx_seq_one_letter_code
_entity_poly.pdbx_strand_id
1 'polypeptide(L)'
;MAVDLRPRMKEPWLDYYSVGNIFWANPTVYKYDSKQRSDEVKTLQQLVGELRSSVSKVDEKLMQKLEGGDGREEFFMNQQSWLMALMPTGVAESESRVMMFGMSSLVGIRFYDVDFGWGNQPGSA
;
A
#
# COMPACT_ATOMS: atom_id res chain seq x y z
N MET A 1 0.52 -1.42 2.42
CA MET A 1 0.02 -0.03 2.32
C MET A 1 -1.06 0.05 1.26
N ALA A 2 -2.15 0.79 1.49
CA ALA A 2 -3.14 1.08 0.46
C ALA A 2 -2.74 2.32 -0.36
N VAL A 3 -2.74 2.21 -1.69
CA VAL A 3 -2.36 3.28 -2.63
C VAL A 3 -3.56 3.66 -3.48
N ASP A 4 -3.86 4.96 -3.58
CA ASP A 4 -4.91 5.47 -4.47
C ASP A 4 -4.52 5.25 -5.94
N LEU A 5 -5.40 4.60 -6.70
CA LEU A 5 -5.16 4.27 -8.10
C LEU A 5 -5.66 5.34 -9.07
N ARG A 6 -6.60 6.21 -8.63
CA ARG A 6 -7.18 7.27 -9.48
C ARG A 6 -6.14 8.13 -10.21
N PRO A 7 -5.09 8.67 -9.55
CA PRO A 7 -4.11 9.52 -10.25
C PRO A 7 -3.17 8.75 -11.19
N ARG A 8 -3.25 7.42 -11.25
CA ARG A 8 -2.33 6.55 -12.01
C ARG A 8 -2.97 5.89 -13.23
N MET A 9 -4.26 6.11 -13.48
CA MET A 9 -4.96 5.55 -14.64
C MET A 9 -4.68 6.38 -15.90
N LYS A 10 -4.44 5.71 -17.04
CA LYS A 10 -3.97 6.33 -18.30
C LYS A 10 -4.96 7.33 -18.88
N GLU A 11 -6.24 7.07 -18.69
CA GLU A 11 -7.30 8.01 -19.01
C GLU A 11 -8.06 8.28 -17.71
N PRO A 12 -8.27 9.56 -17.34
CA PRO A 12 -8.96 9.93 -16.11
C PRO A 12 -10.47 9.72 -16.30
N TRP A 13 -10.91 8.50 -16.60
CA TRP A 13 -12.33 8.13 -16.61
C TRP A 13 -12.93 8.23 -15.20
N LEU A 14 -12.07 8.17 -14.18
CA LEU A 14 -12.44 8.34 -12.80
C LEU A 14 -12.08 9.75 -12.36
N ASP A 15 -13.06 10.65 -12.47
CA ASP A 15 -13.04 11.94 -11.80
C ASP A 15 -12.72 11.74 -10.31
N TYR A 16 -12.16 12.76 -9.64
CA TYR A 16 -11.91 12.73 -8.20
C TYR A 16 -13.19 12.35 -7.42
N TYR A 17 -14.36 12.70 -7.96
CA TYR A 17 -15.67 12.39 -7.40
C TYR A 17 -16.16 10.97 -7.65
N SER A 18 -15.33 10.11 -8.24
CA SER A 18 -15.71 8.72 -8.50
C SER A 18 -15.89 7.93 -7.21
N VAL A 19 -17.09 7.39 -7.05
CA VAL A 19 -17.50 6.63 -5.88
C VAL A 19 -17.07 5.17 -6.03
N GLY A 20 -16.43 4.63 -4.99
CA GLY A 20 -16.01 3.23 -4.93
C GLY A 20 -14.61 3.01 -4.37
N ASN A 21 -14.26 1.75 -4.14
CA ASN A 21 -12.94 1.34 -3.65
C ASN A 21 -11.94 1.30 -4.81
N ILE A 22 -11.20 2.39 -5.00
CA ILE A 22 -10.19 2.53 -6.07
C ILE A 22 -8.82 2.64 -5.40
N PHE A 23 -8.35 1.53 -4.83
CA PHE A 23 -7.03 1.45 -4.21
C PHE A 23 -6.38 0.09 -4.45
N TRP A 24 -5.05 0.04 -4.39
CA TRP A 24 -4.27 -1.19 -4.45
C TRP A 24 -3.56 -1.44 -3.12
N ALA A 25 -3.68 -2.66 -2.60
CA ALA A 25 -2.90 -3.10 -1.45
C ALA A 25 -1.52 -3.54 -1.93
N ASN A 26 -0.49 -2.84 -1.46
CA ASN A 26 0.90 -3.11 -1.81
C ASN A 26 1.67 -3.58 -0.58
N PRO A 27 1.86 -4.89 -0.40
CA PRO A 27 2.57 -5.44 0.76
C PRO A 27 4.08 -5.38 0.53
N THR A 28 4.84 -5.40 1.62
CA THR A 28 6.31 -5.41 1.59
C THR A 28 6.80 -6.15 2.80
N VAL A 29 7.90 -6.88 2.63
CA VAL A 29 8.45 -7.73 3.67
C VAL A 29 9.82 -7.19 4.04
N TYR A 30 10.02 -6.96 5.33
CA TYR A 30 11.31 -6.60 5.87
C TYR A 30 11.73 -7.69 6.86
N LYS A 31 12.91 -8.26 6.65
CA LYS A 31 13.48 -9.26 7.57
C LYS A 31 14.29 -8.54 8.63
N TYR A 32 13.79 -8.51 9.85
CA TYR A 32 14.52 -7.99 10.99
C TYR A 32 15.44 -9.06 11.58
N ASP A 33 16.74 -8.77 11.64
CA ASP A 33 17.72 -9.62 12.33
C ASP A 33 17.99 -9.08 13.73
N SER A 34 17.42 -9.73 14.74
CA SER A 34 17.57 -9.33 16.15
C SER A 34 18.99 -9.51 16.70
N LYS A 35 19.87 -10.26 16.00
CA LYS A 35 21.26 -10.48 16.40
C LYS A 35 22.18 -9.36 15.94
N GLN A 36 21.77 -8.58 14.94
CA GLN A 36 22.47 -7.36 14.57
C GLN A 36 22.01 -6.23 15.48
N ARG A 37 22.95 -5.62 16.22
CA ARG A 37 22.71 -4.38 16.98
C ARG A 37 22.52 -3.26 15.97
N SER A 38 21.30 -3.14 15.44
CA SER A 38 21.01 -2.23 14.35
C SER A 38 20.98 -0.80 14.86
N ASP A 39 21.70 0.09 14.19
CA ASP A 39 21.47 1.53 14.29
C ASP A 39 20.03 1.82 13.82
N GLU A 40 19.17 2.27 14.73
CA GLU A 40 17.74 2.50 14.48
C GLU A 40 17.52 3.41 13.27
N VAL A 41 18.41 4.38 13.05
CA VAL A 41 18.35 5.30 11.90
C VAL A 41 18.59 4.56 10.59
N LYS A 42 19.57 3.65 10.56
CA LYS A 42 19.85 2.83 9.36
C LYS A 42 18.70 1.86 9.08
N THR A 43 18.14 1.25 10.12
CA THR A 43 16.98 0.36 9.99
C THR A 43 15.77 1.10 9.44
N LEU A 44 15.50 2.31 9.93
CA LEU A 44 14.41 3.14 9.42
C LEU A 44 14.64 3.55 7.96
N GLN A 45 15.87 3.97 7.59
CA GLN A 45 16.21 4.32 6.21
C GLN A 45 16.01 3.14 5.25
N GLN A 46 16.41 1.93 5.66
CA GLN A 46 16.18 0.72 4.89
C GLN A 46 14.69 0.44 4.72
N LEU A 47 13.91 0.52 5.80
CA LEU A 47 12.46 0.30 5.75
C LEU A 47 11.77 1.32 4.82
N VAL A 48 12.14 2.60 4.90
CA VAL A 48 11.63 3.64 4.01
C VAL A 48 12.03 3.36 2.55
N GLY A 49 13.24 2.87 2.32
CA GLY A 49 13.71 2.44 1.00
C GLY A 49 12.85 1.31 0.42
N GLU A 50 12.57 0.28 1.21
CA GLU A 50 11.70 -0.84 0.84
C GLU A 50 10.27 -0.37 0.55
N LEU A 51 9.71 0.51 1.39
CA LEU A 51 8.38 1.09 1.17
C LEU A 51 8.34 1.94 -0.10
N ARG A 52 9.37 2.76 -0.38
CA ARG A 52 9.46 3.53 -1.62
C ARG A 52 9.55 2.64 -2.86
N SER A 53 10.43 1.64 -2.81
CA SER A 53 10.59 0.65 -3.87
C SER A 53 9.26 -0.06 -4.14
N SER A 54 8.58 -0.47 -3.08
CA SER A 54 7.24 -1.05 -3.17
C SER A 54 6.26 -0.11 -3.87
N VAL A 55 6.08 1.12 -3.40
CA VAL A 55 5.15 2.09 -4.01
C VAL A 55 5.48 2.41 -5.47
N SER A 56 6.76 2.38 -5.85
CA SER A 56 7.17 2.56 -7.25
C SER A 56 6.73 1.43 -8.18
N LYS A 57 6.45 0.22 -7.65
CA LYS A 57 5.90 -0.90 -8.43
C LYS A 57 4.42 -0.71 -8.81
N VAL A 58 3.75 0.29 -8.24
CA VAL A 58 2.39 0.67 -8.65
C VAL A 58 2.49 1.57 -9.89
N ASP A 59 3.07 1.06 -10.96
CA ASP A 59 3.38 1.80 -12.18
C ASP A 59 2.34 1.56 -13.29
N GLU A 60 2.54 2.17 -14.46
CA GLU A 60 1.67 1.96 -15.62
C GLU A 60 1.54 0.50 -16.05
N LYS A 61 2.59 -0.32 -15.81
CA LYS A 61 2.58 -1.74 -16.16
C LYS A 61 1.66 -2.51 -15.23
N LEU A 62 1.64 -2.18 -13.94
CA LEU A 62 0.63 -2.69 -13.02
C LEU A 62 -0.77 -2.26 -13.46
N MET A 63 -0.96 -0.98 -13.81
CA MET A 63 -2.27 -0.46 -14.21
C MET A 63 -2.83 -1.19 -15.44
N GLN A 64 -2.01 -1.44 -16.46
CA GLN A 64 -2.40 -2.22 -17.63
C GLN A 64 -2.88 -3.64 -17.26
N LYS A 65 -2.22 -4.30 -16.28
CA LYS A 65 -2.66 -5.62 -15.80
C LYS A 65 -3.99 -5.56 -15.05
N LEU A 66 -4.28 -4.45 -14.36
CA LEU A 66 -5.53 -4.24 -13.62
C LEU A 66 -6.70 -3.89 -14.53
N GLU A 67 -6.47 -3.06 -15.56
CA GLU A 67 -7.46 -2.69 -16.58
C GLU A 67 -7.93 -3.89 -17.41
N GLY A 68 -7.05 -4.89 -17.59
CA GLY A 68 -7.38 -6.21 -18.11
C GLY A 68 -6.70 -6.56 -19.43
N GLY A 69 -6.96 -7.77 -19.92
CA GLY A 69 -6.28 -8.39 -21.06
C GLY A 69 -5.72 -9.77 -20.72
N ASP A 70 -4.91 -10.32 -21.62
CA ASP A 70 -4.24 -11.61 -21.41
C ASP A 70 -3.34 -11.57 -20.18
N GLY A 71 -3.44 -12.61 -19.33
CA GLY A 71 -2.64 -12.75 -18.11
C GLY A 71 -3.18 -12.03 -16.86
N ARG A 72 -4.36 -11.41 -16.92
CA ARG A 72 -5.02 -10.81 -15.72
C ARG A 72 -5.26 -11.86 -14.64
N GLU A 73 -5.87 -12.98 -14.99
CA GLU A 73 -6.18 -14.05 -14.03
C GLU A 73 -4.90 -14.61 -13.39
N GLU A 74 -3.90 -14.93 -14.21
CA GLU A 74 -2.59 -15.39 -13.73
C GLU A 74 -1.93 -14.35 -12.81
N PHE A 75 -2.03 -13.07 -13.15
CA PHE A 75 -1.54 -11.98 -12.29
C PHE A 75 -2.21 -11.99 -10.92
N PHE A 76 -3.55 -12.05 -10.85
CA PHE A 76 -4.27 -12.09 -9.57
C PHE A 76 -3.97 -13.37 -8.78
N MET A 77 -3.89 -14.53 -9.44
CA MET A 77 -3.51 -15.79 -8.80
C MET A 77 -2.09 -15.73 -8.21
N ASN A 78 -1.14 -15.14 -8.93
CA ASN A 78 0.23 -14.95 -8.45
C ASN A 78 0.28 -14.01 -7.24
N GLN A 79 -0.47 -12.90 -7.26
CA GLN A 79 -0.55 -11.98 -6.11
C GLN A 79 -1.17 -12.66 -4.88
N GLN A 80 -2.26 -13.41 -5.07
CA GLN A 80 -2.91 -14.15 -3.99
C GLN A 80 -1.98 -15.22 -3.41
N SER A 81 -1.29 -15.98 -4.27
CA SER A 81 -0.36 -17.03 -3.85
C SER A 81 0.82 -16.46 -3.07
N TRP A 82 1.38 -15.33 -3.53
CA TRP A 82 2.44 -14.63 -2.81
C TRP A 82 1.96 -14.11 -1.46
N LEU A 83 0.77 -13.50 -1.39
CA LEU A 83 0.17 -13.06 -0.13
C LEU A 83 -0.03 -14.23 0.85
N MET A 84 -0.55 -15.37 0.37
CA MET A 84 -0.74 -16.58 1.16
C MET A 84 0.60 -17.13 1.68
N ALA A 85 1.67 -17.08 0.88
CA ALA A 85 3.01 -17.49 1.29
C ALA A 85 3.61 -16.58 2.39
N LEU A 86 3.14 -15.33 2.48
CA LEU A 86 3.52 -14.41 3.56
C LEU A 86 2.67 -14.57 4.82
N MET A 87 1.48 -15.14 4.70
CA MET A 87 0.68 -15.45 5.87
C MET A 87 1.26 -16.66 6.58
N PRO A 88 1.43 -16.62 7.91
CA PRO A 88 1.75 -17.83 8.64
C PRO A 88 0.58 -18.81 8.43
N THR A 89 0.79 -19.82 7.60
CA THR A 89 -0.05 -21.01 7.60
C THR A 89 0.01 -21.51 9.04
N GLY A 90 -1.14 -21.71 9.69
CA GLY A 90 -1.27 -21.94 11.13
C GLY A 90 -0.61 -23.24 11.67
N VAL A 91 0.41 -23.76 11.00
CA VAL A 91 1.23 -24.90 11.34
C VAL A 91 2.69 -24.51 11.13
N ALA A 92 3.30 -23.80 12.09
CA ALA A 92 4.75 -23.59 12.07
C ALA A 92 5.30 -23.44 13.50
N GLU A 93 5.85 -24.53 14.00
CA GLU A 93 6.73 -24.66 15.17
C GLU A 93 8.10 -23.98 14.97
N SER A 94 8.21 -22.85 14.26
CA SER A 94 9.52 -22.20 14.05
C SER A 94 9.49 -20.72 14.38
N GLU A 95 10.61 -20.25 14.93
CA GLU A 95 10.89 -18.97 15.60
C GLU A 95 10.62 -17.69 14.78
N SER A 96 10.01 -17.80 13.59
CA SER A 96 9.78 -16.71 12.65
C SER A 96 8.36 -16.16 12.78
N ARG A 97 8.15 -15.25 13.74
CA ARG A 97 6.85 -14.54 13.86
C ARG A 97 6.73 -13.51 12.74
N VAL A 98 5.78 -13.71 11.81
CA VAL A 98 5.39 -12.69 10.84
C VAL A 98 4.49 -11.67 11.54
N MET A 99 4.91 -10.40 11.59
CA MET A 99 4.06 -9.29 12.00
C MET A 99 3.57 -8.54 10.76
N MET A 100 2.25 -8.38 10.65
CA MET A 100 1.63 -7.62 9.57
C MET A 100 1.22 -6.24 10.06
N PHE A 101 1.61 -5.21 9.31
CA PHE A 101 1.21 -3.82 9.54
C PHE A 101 0.43 -3.29 8.35
N GLY A 102 -0.82 -2.88 8.59
CA GLY A 102 -1.66 -2.19 7.63
C GLY A 102 -1.48 -0.67 7.76
N MET A 103 -1.39 0.02 6.62
CA MET A 103 -1.33 1.49 6.58
C MET A 103 -2.22 2.00 5.45
N SER A 104 -3.06 2.98 5.79
CA SER A 104 -3.86 3.76 4.85
C SER A 104 -3.56 5.24 5.09
N SER A 105 -3.59 6.04 4.03
CA SER A 105 -3.31 7.47 4.11
C SER A 105 -4.57 8.26 3.78
N LEU A 106 -4.87 9.28 4.60
CA LEU A 106 -5.85 10.32 4.29
C LEU A 106 -5.17 11.60 3.80
N VAL A 107 -3.84 11.58 3.60
CA VAL A 107 -3.09 12.73 3.08
C VAL A 107 -3.62 13.07 1.68
N GLY A 108 -3.92 14.36 1.47
CA GLY A 108 -4.52 14.86 0.22
C GLY A 108 -6.05 14.94 0.27
N ILE A 109 -6.70 14.31 1.24
CA ILE A 109 -8.11 14.55 1.53
C ILE A 109 -8.19 15.84 2.35
N ARG A 110 -8.92 16.83 1.81
CA ARG A 110 -9.12 18.16 2.40
C ARG A 110 -10.09 18.15 3.59
N PHE A 111 -9.86 17.23 4.53
CA PHE A 111 -10.74 17.02 5.68
C PHE A 111 -10.87 18.28 6.55
N TYR A 112 -9.79 19.04 6.68
CA TYR A 112 -9.75 20.28 7.47
C TYR A 112 -10.37 21.49 6.75
N ASP A 113 -10.64 21.41 5.45
CA ASP A 113 -11.27 22.48 4.67
C ASP A 113 -12.81 22.39 4.70
N VAL A 114 -13.35 21.40 5.43
CA VAL A 114 -14.79 21.19 5.53
C VAL A 114 -15.40 22.18 6.50
N ASP A 115 -16.17 23.13 5.97
CA ASP A 115 -17.00 24.08 6.72
C ASP A 115 -18.49 23.83 6.46
N PHE A 116 -19.26 23.66 7.53
CA PHE A 116 -20.73 23.54 7.45
C PHE A 116 -21.46 24.85 7.75
N GLY A 117 -20.74 25.98 7.85
CA GLY A 117 -21.26 27.32 8.13
C GLY A 117 -20.89 27.87 9.52
N TRP A 118 -20.01 27.20 10.25
CA TRP A 118 -19.57 27.59 11.60
C TRP A 118 -18.05 27.60 11.77
N GLY A 119 -17.33 27.61 10.64
CA GLY A 119 -15.88 27.65 10.58
C GLY A 119 -15.26 26.28 10.36
N ASN A 120 -14.03 26.30 9.85
CA ASN A 120 -13.20 25.13 9.67
C ASN A 120 -12.81 24.48 11.01
N GLN A 121 -12.39 23.22 10.94
CA GLN A 121 -11.91 22.50 12.12
C GLN A 121 -10.66 23.16 12.73
N PRO A 122 -10.47 23.10 14.06
CA PRO A 122 -9.28 23.65 14.71
C PRO A 122 -8.01 23.02 14.14
N GLY A 123 -7.12 23.84 13.57
CA GLY A 123 -5.90 23.39 12.91
C GLY A 123 -5.91 23.47 11.38
N SER A 124 -7.00 23.96 10.77
CA SER A 124 -6.95 24.44 9.38
C SER A 124 -6.04 25.68 9.30
N ALA A 125 -4.95 25.59 8.53
CA ALA A 125 -4.08 26.72 8.23
C ALA A 125 -4.72 27.68 7.21
#